data_AF-A0A1S8WGC1-F1
#
_entry.id   AF-A0A1S8WGC1-F1
#
_cell.length_a   1.000
_cell.length_b   1.000
_cell.length_c   1.000
_cell.angle_alpha   90.00
_cell.angle_beta   90.00
_cell.angle_gamma   90.00
#
_symmetry.space_group_name_H-M   'P 1'
#
loop_
_entity.id
_entity.type
_entity.pdbx_description
1 polymer ?
#
loop_
_entity_poly.entity_id
_entity_poly.type
_entity_poly.pdbx_seq_one_letter_code
_entity_poly.pdbx_strand_id
1 'polypeptide(L)'
;MNIRALLSEYPRYRLSHYENVCISLLQSGYHSAFTELFTLVETQKQTHAKTDQSSTFRSSTLLRERSDILHSTVDYLIQAELAEWARDYDEEYKTLLRAVDFFRSKTNEDYLVNHFLWRCSQVANKTLRLFRVLSQKSEESPSEEFSHFGDIASLLAKAKRRANEASFHIMTFLAETAFGSASLKKGD
;
A
#
# COMPACT_ATOMS: atom_id res chain seq x y z
N MET A 1 18.93 20.63 19.22
CA MET A 1 18.09 21.41 18.30
C MET A 1 16.77 20.67 18.12
N ASN A 2 15.64 21.22 18.58
CA ASN A 2 14.36 20.52 18.68
C ASN A 2 13.53 20.70 17.40
N ILE A 3 13.41 19.65 16.59
CA ILE A 3 12.70 19.67 15.29
C ILE A 3 11.22 20.06 15.45
N ARG A 4 10.60 19.75 16.61
CA ARG A 4 9.22 20.16 16.91
C ARG A 4 9.06 21.68 17.01
N ALA A 5 10.07 22.38 17.53
CA ALA A 5 10.00 23.83 17.67
C ALA A 5 10.07 24.53 16.30
N LEU A 6 10.96 24.05 15.41
CA LEU A 6 11.10 24.58 14.05
C LEU A 6 9.84 24.38 13.19
N LEU A 7 9.13 23.26 13.34
CA LEU A 7 7.89 23.00 12.59
C LEU A 7 6.67 23.75 13.14
N SER A 8 6.71 24.22 14.40
CA SER A 8 5.62 24.99 15.00
C SER A 8 5.63 26.48 14.61
N GLU A 9 6.80 27.00 14.20
CA GLU A 9 6.98 28.40 13.81
C GLU A 9 6.84 28.66 12.30
N TYR A 10 6.82 27.61 11.46
CA TYR A 10 6.49 27.76 10.04
C TYR A 10 4.97 27.84 9.87
N PRO A 11 4.42 28.94 9.30
CA PRO A 11 3.00 29.00 9.06
C PRO A 11 2.64 27.91 8.04
N ARG A 12 1.79 26.96 8.45
CA ARG A 12 1.13 25.93 7.61
C ARG A 12 0.56 26.47 6.29
N TYR A 13 0.43 27.80 6.18
CA TYR A 13 -0.03 28.58 5.03
C TYR A 13 0.93 28.66 3.82
N ARG A 14 2.21 28.27 3.94
CA ARG A 14 3.16 28.26 2.80
C ARG A 14 3.45 26.89 2.20
N LEU A 15 2.98 25.83 2.84
CA LEU A 15 3.20 24.45 2.40
C LEU A 15 2.02 23.98 1.54
N SER A 16 2.32 23.19 0.53
CA SER A 16 1.31 22.47 -0.24
C SER A 16 0.52 21.52 0.67
N HIS A 17 -0.68 21.14 0.23
CA HIS A 17 -1.52 20.19 0.94
C HIS A 17 -0.77 18.86 1.22
N TYR A 18 -0.07 18.34 0.21
CA TYR A 18 0.77 17.15 0.34
C TYR A 18 1.87 17.27 1.40
N GLU A 19 2.59 18.39 1.44
CA GLU A 19 3.64 18.61 2.44
C GLU A 19 3.07 18.66 3.86
N ASN A 20 1.90 19.29 4.05
CA ASN A 20 1.21 19.28 5.33
C ASN A 20 0.81 17.86 5.77
N VAL A 21 0.31 17.03 4.84
CA VAL A 21 0.00 15.62 5.10
C VAL A 21 1.24 14.84 5.53
N CYS A 22 2.36 14.99 4.80
CA CYS A 22 3.62 14.33 5.14
C CYS A 22 4.13 14.72 6.54
N ILE A 23 4.08 16.01 6.87
CA ILE A 23 4.45 16.49 8.21
C ILE A 23 3.53 15.88 9.27
N SER A 24 2.22 15.82 9.02
CA SER A 24 1.25 15.23 9.95
C SER A 24 1.54 13.76 10.23
N LEU A 25 1.85 12.97 9.19
CA LEU A 25 2.23 11.56 9.34
C LEU A 25 3.47 11.40 10.22
N LEU A 26 4.52 12.17 9.93
CA LEU A 26 5.78 12.13 10.68
C LEU A 26 5.61 12.58 12.14
N GLN A 27 4.81 13.62 12.38
CA GLN A 27 4.53 14.12 13.74
C GLN A 27 3.72 13.12 14.56
N SER A 28 2.87 12.33 13.91
CA SER A 28 2.04 11.30 14.53
C SER A 28 2.74 9.95 14.69
N GLY A 29 3.94 9.79 14.12
CA GLY A 29 4.74 8.56 14.21
C GLY A 29 4.46 7.51 13.14
N TYR A 30 3.65 7.83 12.12
CA TYR A 30 3.31 6.93 11.00
C TYR A 30 4.41 6.96 9.93
N HIS A 31 5.57 6.39 10.27
CA HIS A 31 6.76 6.44 9.42
C HIS A 31 6.67 5.48 8.23
N SER A 32 6.01 4.34 8.38
CA SER A 32 5.82 3.40 7.27
C SER A 32 4.85 3.98 6.24
N ALA A 33 3.71 4.52 6.68
CA ALA A 33 2.75 5.19 5.82
C ALA A 33 3.36 6.41 5.12
N PHE A 34 4.17 7.21 5.82
CA PHE A 34 4.92 8.31 5.19
C PHE A 34 5.85 7.80 4.09
N THR A 35 6.67 6.78 4.38
CA THR A 35 7.66 6.26 3.43
C THR A 35 6.98 5.68 2.20
N GLU A 36 5.88 4.95 2.40
CA GLU A 36 5.08 4.36 1.33
C GLU A 36 4.41 5.43 0.47
N LEU A 37 3.79 6.45 1.10
CA LEU A 37 3.20 7.59 0.39
C LEU A 37 4.23 8.38 -0.43
N PHE A 38 5.38 8.67 0.17
CA PHE A 38 6.46 9.39 -0.50
C PHE A 38 6.95 8.62 -1.73
N THR A 39 7.14 7.30 -1.58
CA THR A 39 7.55 6.42 -2.67
C THR A 39 6.51 6.39 -3.80
N LEU A 40 5.22 6.32 -3.46
CA LEU A 40 4.12 6.42 -4.43
C LEU A 40 4.20 7.72 -5.25
N VAL A 41 4.28 8.86 -4.57
CA VAL A 41 4.31 10.17 -5.23
C VAL A 41 5.53 10.33 -6.14
N GLU A 42 6.72 9.91 -5.68
CA GLU A 42 7.93 10.02 -6.51
C GLU A 42 7.93 9.01 -7.67
N THR A 43 7.41 7.80 -7.48
CA THR A 43 7.31 6.80 -8.57
C THR A 43 6.35 7.27 -9.65
N GLN A 44 5.21 7.85 -9.27
CA GLN A 44 4.28 8.44 -10.23
C GLN A 44 4.96 9.58 -11.00
N LYS A 45 5.60 10.52 -10.30
CA LYS A 45 6.33 11.64 -10.93
C LYS A 45 7.40 11.17 -11.92
N GLN A 46 8.18 10.15 -11.58
CA GLN A 46 9.18 9.57 -12.46
C GLN A 46 8.57 8.90 -13.69
N THR A 47 7.42 8.24 -13.53
CA THR A 47 6.69 7.59 -14.63
C THR A 47 6.15 8.64 -15.59
N HIS A 48 5.53 9.70 -15.07
CA HIS A 48 5.05 10.84 -15.85
C HIS A 48 6.17 11.53 -16.62
N ALA A 49 7.30 11.82 -15.97
CA ALA A 49 8.46 12.46 -16.63
C ALA A 49 9.06 11.63 -17.78
N LYS A 50 8.88 10.30 -17.78
CA LYS A 50 9.29 9.41 -18.87
C LYS A 50 8.27 9.38 -20.02
N THR A 51 6.98 9.45 -19.69
CA THR A 51 5.88 9.43 -20.68
C THR A 51 5.70 10.78 -21.40
N ASP A 52 5.94 11.89 -20.72
CA ASP A 52 5.89 13.24 -21.30
C ASP A 52 6.98 13.45 -22.37
N GLN A 53 8.07 12.68 -22.32
CA GLN A 53 9.10 12.68 -23.39
C GLN A 53 8.64 11.97 -24.67
N SER A 54 7.55 11.21 -24.62
CA SER A 54 7.12 10.33 -25.72
C SER A 54 5.68 10.54 -26.22
N SER A 55 4.87 11.45 -25.65
CA SER A 55 3.44 11.55 -26.03
C SER A 55 2.81 12.95 -25.92
N THR A 56 1.84 13.22 -26.80
CA THR A 56 0.98 14.42 -26.84
C THR A 56 -0.19 14.35 -25.85
N PHE A 57 -0.30 13.28 -25.05
CA PHE A 57 -1.46 13.02 -24.21
C PHE A 57 -1.29 13.69 -22.84
N ARG A 58 -2.27 14.52 -22.46
CA ARG A 58 -2.27 15.24 -21.18
C ARG A 58 -2.28 14.25 -20.02
N SER A 59 -1.16 14.19 -19.31
CA SER A 59 -0.94 13.46 -18.07
C SER A 59 -2.06 13.77 -17.04
N SER A 60 -2.61 12.72 -16.41
CA SER A 60 -3.53 12.86 -15.26
C SER A 60 -2.86 13.67 -14.13
N THR A 61 -3.65 14.42 -13.37
CA THR A 61 -3.14 15.19 -12.23
C THR A 61 -2.43 14.28 -11.23
N LEU A 62 -1.25 14.68 -10.75
CA LEU A 62 -0.44 13.87 -9.84
C LEU A 62 -1.19 13.62 -8.51
N LEU A 63 -0.90 12.49 -7.85
CA LEU A 63 -1.49 12.14 -6.55
C LEU A 63 -1.33 13.25 -5.51
N ARG A 64 -0.15 13.91 -5.48
CA ARG A 64 0.14 15.05 -4.59
C ARG A 64 -0.79 16.26 -4.77
N GLU A 65 -1.45 16.38 -5.91
CA GLU A 65 -2.34 17.50 -6.27
C GLU A 65 -3.83 17.15 -6.11
N ARG A 66 -4.16 15.87 -5.96
CA ARG A 66 -5.54 15.38 -5.81
C ARG A 66 -5.87 15.10 -4.36
N SER A 67 -6.37 16.13 -3.67
CA SER A 67 -6.56 16.11 -2.22
C SER A 67 -7.46 14.96 -1.73
N ASP A 68 -8.58 14.70 -2.40
CA ASP A 68 -9.54 13.64 -2.07
C ASP A 68 -8.92 12.22 -2.18
N ILE A 69 -8.20 11.96 -3.26
CA ILE A 69 -7.49 10.69 -3.49
C ILE A 69 -6.33 10.54 -2.51
N LEU A 70 -5.60 11.64 -2.27
CA LEU A 70 -4.48 11.66 -1.34
C LEU A 70 -4.92 11.30 0.08
N HIS A 71 -5.98 11.93 0.60
CA HIS A 71 -6.50 11.62 1.93
C HIS A 71 -6.95 10.16 2.03
N SER A 72 -7.70 9.67 1.05
CA SER A 72 -8.14 8.27 1.03
C SER A 72 -6.95 7.31 1.03
N THR A 73 -5.89 7.63 0.27
CA THR A 73 -4.66 6.83 0.23
C THR A 73 -3.99 6.80 1.61
N VAL A 74 -3.85 7.96 2.24
CA VAL A 74 -3.25 8.11 3.58
C VAL A 74 -4.03 7.33 4.63
N ASP A 75 -5.37 7.40 4.61
CA ASP A 75 -6.21 6.70 5.57
C ASP A 75 -6.01 5.17 5.52
N TYR A 76 -5.93 4.61 4.31
CA TYR A 76 -5.65 3.17 4.15
C TYR A 76 -4.22 2.80 4.58
N LEU A 77 -3.24 3.64 4.28
CA LEU A 77 -1.84 3.41 4.71
C LEU A 77 -1.70 3.44 6.23
N ILE A 78 -2.34 4.40 6.91
CA ILE A 78 -2.36 4.49 8.38
C ILE A 78 -3.04 3.24 8.97
N GLN A 79 -4.20 2.84 8.44
CA GLN A 79 -4.90 1.65 8.94
C GLN A 79 -4.06 0.37 8.76
N ALA A 80 -3.35 0.24 7.64
CA ALA A 80 -2.46 -0.89 7.41
C ALA A 80 -1.27 -0.90 8.37
N GLU A 81 -0.65 0.27 8.63
CA GLU A 81 0.44 0.40 9.60
C GLU A 81 -0.03 0.09 11.03
N LEU A 82 -1.22 0.54 11.42
CA LEU A 82 -1.82 0.21 12.71
C LEU A 82 -2.05 -1.30 12.87
N ALA A 83 -2.54 -1.97 11.82
CA ALA A 83 -2.71 -3.43 11.81
C ALA A 83 -1.36 -4.17 11.88
N GLU A 84 -0.33 -3.67 11.19
CA GLU A 84 1.03 -4.21 11.28
C GLU A 84 1.58 -4.08 12.71
N TRP A 85 1.42 -2.92 13.36
CA TRP A 85 1.85 -2.71 14.75
C TRP A 85 1.13 -3.63 15.73
N ALA A 86 -0.17 -3.89 15.50
CA ALA A 86 -0.95 -4.87 16.26
C ALA A 86 -0.59 -6.32 15.93
N ARG A 87 0.28 -6.56 14.93
CA ARG A 87 0.60 -7.88 14.36
C ARG A 87 -0.62 -8.63 13.83
N ASP A 88 -1.69 -7.91 13.49
CA ASP A 88 -2.88 -8.46 12.83
C ASP A 88 -2.69 -8.43 11.31
N TYR A 89 -1.93 -9.40 10.82
CA TYR A 89 -1.62 -9.50 9.39
C TYR A 89 -2.84 -9.80 8.52
N ASP A 90 -3.90 -10.39 9.08
CA ASP A 90 -5.14 -10.61 8.32
C ASP A 90 -5.90 -9.29 8.16
N GLU A 91 -5.91 -8.43 9.18
CA GLU A 91 -6.50 -7.11 9.08
C GLU A 91 -5.65 -6.15 8.23
N GLU A 92 -4.32 -6.23 8.29
CA GLU A 92 -3.44 -5.50 7.37
C GLU A 92 -3.79 -5.87 5.92
N TYR A 93 -3.88 -7.17 5.60
CA TYR A 93 -4.27 -7.65 4.28
C TYR A 93 -5.66 -7.18 3.85
N LYS A 94 -6.67 -7.30 4.73
CA LYS A 94 -8.04 -6.84 4.44
C LYS A 94 -8.12 -5.35 4.21
N THR A 95 -7.36 -4.56 4.97
CA THR A 95 -7.30 -3.10 4.82
C THR A 95 -6.77 -2.73 3.44
N LEU A 96 -5.68 -3.37 3.01
CA LEU A 96 -5.10 -3.17 1.68
C LEU A 96 -6.06 -3.61 0.57
N LEU A 97 -6.78 -4.74 0.75
CA LEU A 97 -7.78 -5.20 -0.22
C LEU A 97 -8.98 -4.25 -0.30
N ARG A 98 -9.43 -3.69 0.83
CA ARG A 98 -10.46 -2.63 0.85
C ARG A 98 -10.00 -1.38 0.08
N ALA A 99 -8.71 -1.04 0.15
CA ALA A 99 -8.14 0.04 -0.65
C ALA A 99 -8.21 -0.27 -2.15
N VAL A 100 -7.86 -1.50 -2.56
CA VAL A 100 -8.00 -1.98 -3.95
C VAL A 100 -9.43 -1.79 -4.45
N ASP A 101 -10.42 -2.28 -3.71
CA ASP A 101 -11.83 -2.18 -4.10
C ASP A 101 -12.30 -0.73 -4.20
N PHE A 102 -11.87 0.12 -3.26
CA PHE A 102 -12.18 1.55 -3.25
C PHE A 102 -11.64 2.26 -4.50
N PHE A 103 -10.34 2.11 -4.79
CA PHE A 103 -9.70 2.81 -5.91
C PHE A 103 -10.13 2.28 -7.27
N ARG A 104 -10.51 1.00 -7.34
CA ARG A 104 -11.07 0.38 -8.54
C ARG A 104 -12.49 0.86 -8.82
N SER A 105 -13.33 0.98 -7.79
CA SER A 105 -14.75 1.33 -7.94
C SER A 105 -15.00 2.84 -8.08
N LYS A 106 -14.24 3.69 -7.38
CA LYS A 106 -14.52 5.13 -7.35
C LYS A 106 -13.75 5.95 -8.38
N THR A 107 -12.53 5.56 -8.74
CA THR A 107 -11.56 6.53 -9.28
C THR A 107 -10.75 6.03 -10.48
N ASN A 108 -10.94 4.79 -10.93
CA ASN A 108 -10.17 4.17 -12.04
C ASN A 108 -8.66 4.41 -11.90
N GLU A 109 -8.15 4.37 -10.67
CA GLU A 109 -6.76 4.67 -10.33
C GLU A 109 -5.92 3.40 -10.45
N ASP A 110 -5.74 2.91 -11.68
CA ASP A 110 -5.01 1.67 -11.95
C ASP A 110 -3.63 1.65 -11.30
N TYR A 111 -2.99 2.82 -11.22
CA TYR A 111 -1.72 3.00 -10.50
C TYR A 111 -1.82 2.63 -9.01
N LEU A 112 -2.83 3.14 -8.30
CA LEU A 112 -3.05 2.84 -6.88
C LEU A 112 -3.55 1.42 -6.68
N VAL A 113 -4.45 0.94 -7.53
CA VAL A 113 -4.94 -0.45 -7.53
C VAL A 113 -3.75 -1.41 -7.65
N ASN A 114 -2.87 -1.18 -8.62
CA ASN A 114 -1.67 -1.99 -8.81
C ASN A 114 -0.77 -1.96 -7.55
N HIS A 115 -0.52 -0.77 -6.99
CA HIS A 115 0.29 -0.63 -5.77
C HIS A 115 -0.27 -1.43 -4.60
N PHE A 116 -1.56 -1.25 -4.27
CA PHE A 116 -2.19 -1.92 -3.14
C PHE A 116 -2.28 -3.45 -3.36
N LEU A 117 -2.50 -3.91 -4.59
CA LEU A 117 -2.43 -5.35 -4.92
C LEU A 117 -1.04 -5.94 -4.66
N TRP A 118 0.03 -5.23 -5.04
CA TRP A 118 1.39 -5.65 -4.74
C TRP A 118 1.67 -5.65 -3.24
N ARG A 119 1.17 -4.66 -2.49
CA ARG A 119 1.26 -4.66 -1.02
C ARG A 119 0.51 -5.84 -0.41
N CYS A 120 -0.71 -6.16 -0.85
CA CYS A 120 -1.43 -7.37 -0.44
C CYS A 120 -0.56 -8.63 -0.63
N SER A 121 0.09 -8.76 -1.78
CA SER A 121 0.99 -9.88 -2.08
C SER A 121 2.21 -9.91 -1.16
N GLN A 122 2.84 -8.76 -0.89
CA GLN A 122 3.97 -8.67 0.04
C GLN A 122 3.59 -9.11 1.45
N VAL A 123 2.47 -8.60 1.99
CA VAL A 123 1.96 -8.96 3.32
C VAL A 123 1.66 -10.45 3.36
N ALA A 124 0.88 -10.96 2.42
CA ALA A 124 0.50 -12.38 2.39
C ALA A 124 1.72 -13.31 2.32
N ASN A 125 2.72 -12.98 1.49
CA ASN A 125 3.94 -13.77 1.38
C ASN A 125 4.84 -13.65 2.62
N LYS A 126 4.97 -12.46 3.22
CA LYS A 126 5.69 -12.24 4.48
C LYS A 126 5.09 -13.10 5.59
N THR A 127 3.77 -13.04 5.76
CA THR A 127 3.02 -13.79 6.76
C THR A 127 3.10 -15.30 6.52
N LEU A 128 3.00 -15.75 5.27
CA LEU A 128 3.17 -17.16 4.92
C LEU A 128 4.57 -17.68 5.27
N ARG A 129 5.63 -16.90 4.98
CA ARG A 129 7.00 -17.26 5.37
C ARG A 129 7.16 -17.34 6.88
N LEU A 130 6.64 -16.35 7.61
CA LEU A 130 6.67 -16.32 9.07
C LEU A 130 6.04 -17.58 9.67
N PHE A 131 4.80 -17.89 9.32
CA PHE A 131 4.11 -19.05 9.91
C PHE A 131 4.67 -20.40 9.44
N ARG A 132 5.32 -20.47 8.26
CA ARG A 132 6.08 -21.67 7.88
C ARG A 132 7.25 -21.93 8.82
N VAL A 133 8.03 -20.88 9.13
CA VAL A 133 9.16 -20.99 10.07
C VAL A 133 8.68 -21.34 11.47
N LEU A 134 7.60 -20.71 11.94
CA LEU A 134 7.03 -21.01 13.26
C LEU A 134 6.47 -22.44 13.36
N SER A 135 5.81 -22.93 12.30
CA SER A 135 5.34 -24.32 12.24
C SER A 135 6.47 -25.32 12.33
N GLN A 136 7.63 -25.03 11.72
CA GLN A 136 8.82 -25.89 11.79
C GLN A 136 9.51 -25.84 13.16
N LYS A 137 9.53 -24.67 13.81
CA LYS A 137 10.13 -24.51 15.15
C LYS A 137 9.29 -25.09 16.28
N SER A 138 7.99 -25.28 16.09
CA SER A 138 7.12 -25.86 17.13
C SER A 138 7.49 -27.30 17.54
N GLU A 139 8.35 -27.97 16.78
CA GLU A 139 8.95 -29.28 17.13
C GLU A 139 10.16 -29.16 18.09
N GLU A 140 10.75 -27.96 18.26
CA GLU A 140 11.83 -27.65 19.21
C GLU A 140 11.41 -26.48 20.12
N SER A 141 10.71 -26.77 21.23
CA SER A 141 10.33 -25.85 22.33
C SER A 141 9.88 -24.42 21.92
N PRO A 142 8.57 -24.09 21.97
CA PRO A 142 8.07 -22.80 21.50
C PRO A 142 8.65 -21.64 22.32
N SER A 143 9.27 -20.67 21.66
CA SER A 143 9.67 -19.41 22.31
C SER A 143 8.43 -18.61 22.70
N GLU A 144 8.34 -18.18 23.96
CA GLU A 144 7.21 -17.44 24.56
C GLU A 144 6.73 -16.25 23.70
N GLU A 145 7.63 -15.67 22.89
CA GLU A 145 7.40 -14.53 22.00
C GLU A 145 6.27 -14.71 20.96
N PHE A 146 5.88 -15.94 20.61
CA PHE A 146 4.86 -16.20 19.57
C PHE A 146 3.56 -16.82 20.11
N SER A 147 3.44 -16.98 21.42
CA SER A 147 2.24 -17.53 22.09
C SER A 147 0.96 -16.73 21.82
N HIS A 148 1.09 -15.42 21.54
CA HIS A 148 -0.02 -14.51 21.25
C HIS A 148 -0.74 -14.77 19.92
N PHE A 149 -0.12 -15.49 18.98
CA PHE A 149 -0.70 -15.71 17.65
C PHE A 149 -1.86 -16.73 17.65
N GLY A 150 -1.90 -17.64 18.62
CA GLY A 150 -2.87 -18.75 18.66
C GLY A 150 -2.38 -19.99 17.90
N ASP A 151 -3.30 -20.79 17.34
CA ASP A 151 -2.96 -22.02 16.63
C ASP A 151 -2.20 -21.76 15.33
N ILE A 152 -0.91 -22.13 15.32
CA ILE A 152 0.02 -21.94 14.20
C ILE A 152 -0.48 -22.65 12.93
N ALA A 153 -1.11 -23.83 13.04
CA ALA A 153 -1.58 -24.59 11.89
C ALA A 153 -2.71 -23.83 11.16
N SER A 154 -3.69 -23.32 11.92
CA SER A 154 -4.77 -22.47 11.40
C SER A 154 -4.23 -21.18 10.77
N LEU A 155 -3.28 -20.51 11.42
CA LEU A 155 -2.65 -19.30 10.88
C LEU A 155 -1.89 -19.55 9.58
N LEU A 156 -1.14 -20.66 9.51
CA LEU A 156 -0.44 -21.06 8.30
C LEU A 156 -1.43 -21.36 7.17
N ALA A 157 -2.55 -22.04 7.45
CA ALA A 157 -3.60 -22.30 6.48
C ALA A 157 -4.22 -20.98 5.97
N LYS A 158 -4.52 -20.04 6.89
CA LYS A 158 -5.03 -18.71 6.53
C LYS A 158 -4.03 -17.94 5.67
N ALA A 159 -2.75 -17.94 6.01
CA ALA A 159 -1.71 -17.26 5.24
C ALA A 159 -1.53 -17.85 3.84
N LYS A 160 -1.59 -19.18 3.69
CA LYS A 160 -1.62 -19.84 2.38
C LYS A 160 -2.80 -19.36 1.53
N ARG A 161 -3.99 -19.27 2.14
CA ARG A 161 -5.18 -18.75 1.46
C ARG A 161 -4.99 -17.31 0.99
N ARG A 162 -4.48 -16.41 1.85
CA ARG A 162 -4.22 -15.00 1.49
C ARG A 162 -3.19 -14.86 0.37
N ALA A 163 -2.15 -15.70 0.36
CA ALA A 163 -1.15 -15.68 -0.70
C ALA A 163 -1.77 -16.07 -2.05
N ASN A 164 -2.59 -17.13 -2.08
CA ASN A 164 -3.29 -17.55 -3.29
C ASN A 164 -4.28 -16.47 -3.78
N GLU A 165 -5.01 -15.86 -2.85
CA GLU A 165 -5.96 -14.78 -3.13
C GLU A 165 -5.24 -13.55 -3.73
N ALA A 166 -4.10 -13.15 -3.16
CA ALA A 166 -3.30 -12.04 -3.68
C ALA A 166 -2.80 -12.32 -5.10
N SER A 167 -2.31 -13.54 -5.35
CA SER A 167 -1.89 -13.96 -6.70
C SER A 167 -3.05 -13.93 -7.68
N PHE A 168 -4.23 -14.39 -7.29
CA PHE A 168 -5.42 -14.34 -8.13
C PHE A 168 -5.78 -12.90 -8.51
N HIS A 169 -5.90 -12.00 -7.53
CA HIS A 169 -6.26 -10.60 -7.78
C HIS A 169 -5.25 -9.87 -8.67
N ILE A 170 -3.94 -10.10 -8.46
CA ILE A 170 -2.89 -9.55 -9.34
C ILE A 170 -3.05 -10.08 -10.77
N MET A 171 -3.22 -11.39 -10.94
CA MET A 171 -3.33 -11.99 -12.28
C MET A 171 -4.58 -11.49 -13.01
N THR A 172 -5.71 -11.35 -12.31
CA THR A 172 -6.95 -10.78 -12.85
C THR A 172 -6.74 -9.33 -13.29
N PHE A 173 -6.15 -8.49 -12.43
CA PHE A 173 -5.87 -7.10 -12.76
C PHE A 173 -4.92 -6.95 -13.96
N LEU A 174 -3.85 -7.75 -14.02
CA LEU A 174 -2.92 -7.77 -15.15
C LEU A 174 -3.59 -8.23 -16.45
N ALA A 175 -4.48 -9.22 -16.38
CA ALA A 175 -5.24 -9.66 -17.55
C ALA A 175 -6.14 -8.53 -18.07
N GLU A 176 -6.92 -7.90 -17.20
CA GLU A 176 -7.83 -6.81 -17.58
C GLU A 176 -7.10 -5.60 -18.18
N THR A 177 -6.00 -5.18 -17.56
CA THR A 177 -5.19 -4.06 -18.05
C THR A 177 -4.48 -4.39 -19.37
N ALA A 178 -4.00 -5.63 -19.55
CA ALA A 178 -3.41 -6.09 -20.80
C ALA A 178 -4.44 -6.13 -21.95
N PHE A 179 -5.65 -6.66 -21.71
CA PHE A 179 -6.71 -6.73 -22.73
C PHE A 179 -7.28 -5.33 -23.09
N GLY A 180 -7.38 -4.41 -22.13
CA GLY A 180 -7.77 -3.02 -22.38
C GLY A 180 -6.80 -2.29 -23.32
N SER A 181 -5.49 -2.52 -23.14
CA SER A 181 -4.45 -1.91 -23.99
C SER A 181 -4.40 -2.47 -25.44
N ALA A 182 -4.85 -3.71 -25.65
CA ALA A 182 -4.88 -4.36 -26.96
C ALA A 182 -6.07 -3.92 -27.82
N SER A 183 -7.21 -3.58 -27.20
CA SER A 183 -8.41 -3.09 -27.89
C SER A 183 -8.23 -1.66 -28.44
N LEU A 184 -7.38 -0.84 -27.83
CA LEU A 184 -7.05 0.52 -28.29
C LEU A 184 -6.08 0.55 -29.48
N LYS A 185 -5.35 -0.54 -29.76
CA LYS A 185 -4.40 -0.62 -30.89
C LYS A 185 -4.99 -1.13 -32.21
N LYS A 186 -6.29 -1.46 -32.25
CA LYS A 186 -6.98 -1.96 -33.44
C LYS A 186 -7.90 -0.91 -34.12
N GLY A 187 -7.78 0.35 -33.72
CA GLY A 187 -8.67 1.43 -34.17
C GLY A 187 -7.96 2.62 -34.80
N ASP A 188 -6.85 2.41 -35.51
CA ASP A 188 -6.23 3.38 -36.42
C ASP A 188 -5.95 2.72 -37.78
#